data_AF-A0A7V2P4S5-F1
#
_entry.id   AF-A0A7V2P4S5-F1
#
_cell.length_a   1.000
_cell.length_b   1.000
_cell.length_c   1.000
_cell.angle_alpha   90.00
_cell.angle_beta   90.00
_cell.angle_gamma   90.00
#
_symmetry.space_group_name_H-M   'P 1'
#
loop_
_entity.id
_entity.type
_entity.pdbx_description
1 polymer ?
#
loop_
_entity_poly.entity_id
_entity_poly.type
_entity_poly.pdbx_seq_one_letter_code
_entity_poly.pdbx_strand_id
1 'polypeptide(L)'
;MATDEEEKAFRERCRLLEQGFSPASCAVWHQGRRGPACRVTLKWEGGKPYRLIKTAHLSRPEHYFSIYQSGCNWSCKKCHSWEFTQHATGAWMSPQDIAGLAREYAHQVTYKEPKERATAFHALDLCRSCGVCVELAYLPLVEAGQVRGKPYLVPTGRRSNLCPKRLQPEQMLLSPQGLGPARNIIAFTGGDLACQPEFYALCAEKIKGLDLGLWVLLETNGYGLTPQNLDLLQSAGIDAFWLDIKAYDREVHHRLTGASNEWVLRLPEEMLKRGFILEILSLYIPGWVERDQIERIAVLLAQVDKNIPFTILAFFPQHEMRHVPPPELEEMVSAYEAARAAGLRQVRLGNLGVFARTEQDYKRLAALAPGGW
;
A
#
# COMPACT_ATOMS: atom_id res chain seq x y z
N MET A 1 30.31 -21.77 -9.40
CA MET A 1 29.27 -21.73 -8.35
C MET A 1 29.91 -21.06 -7.15
N ALA A 2 29.30 -20.03 -6.60
CA ALA A 2 29.80 -19.41 -5.37
C ALA A 2 29.71 -20.41 -4.22
N THR A 3 30.65 -20.38 -3.29
CA THR A 3 30.62 -21.18 -2.06
C THR A 3 29.53 -20.67 -1.11
N ASP A 4 29.08 -21.51 -0.17
CA ASP A 4 28.09 -21.10 0.85
C ASP A 4 28.56 -19.89 1.67
N GLU A 5 29.87 -19.72 1.88
CA GLU A 5 30.46 -18.56 2.55
C GLU A 5 30.41 -17.29 1.70
N GLU A 6 30.65 -17.40 0.39
CA GLU A 6 30.53 -16.28 -0.56
C GLU A 6 29.07 -15.83 -0.72
N GLU A 7 28.13 -16.77 -0.78
CA GLU A 7 26.69 -16.46 -0.78
C GLU A 7 26.25 -15.78 0.53
N LYS A 8 26.75 -16.25 1.66
CA LYS A 8 26.46 -15.65 2.97
C LYS A 8 27.04 -14.24 3.06
N ALA A 9 28.30 -14.05 2.67
CA ALA A 9 28.95 -12.74 2.65
C ALA A 9 28.27 -11.76 1.66
N PHE A 10 27.76 -12.26 0.54
CA PHE A 10 26.93 -11.45 -0.38
C PHE A 10 25.60 -11.03 0.26
N ARG A 11 24.90 -11.95 0.92
CA ARG A 11 23.64 -11.66 1.63
C ARG A 11 23.80 -10.70 2.82
N GLU A 12 25.00 -10.63 3.39
CA GLU A 12 25.30 -9.72 4.51
C GLU A 12 25.68 -8.30 4.05
N ARG A 13 26.03 -8.11 2.78
CA ARG A 13 26.35 -6.79 2.20
C ARG A 13 25.09 -5.97 1.94
N CYS A 14 25.23 -4.65 2.03
CA CYS A 14 24.12 -3.75 1.73
C CYS A 14 24.02 -3.55 0.22
N ARG A 15 22.97 -4.11 -0.39
CA ARG A 15 22.70 -3.96 -1.84
C ARG A 15 22.58 -2.53 -2.33
N LEU A 16 22.10 -1.62 -1.48
CA LEU A 16 22.05 -0.20 -1.83
C LEU A 16 23.46 0.34 -2.04
N LEU A 17 24.40 0.04 -1.12
CA LEU A 17 25.79 0.49 -1.24
C LEU A 17 26.47 -0.10 -2.48
N GLU A 18 26.23 -1.37 -2.79
CA GLU A 18 26.78 -2.02 -3.99
C GLU A 18 26.30 -1.36 -5.29
N GLN A 19 25.10 -0.77 -5.27
CA GLN A 19 24.51 -0.07 -6.41
C GLN A 19 24.75 1.45 -6.37
N GLY A 20 25.59 1.95 -5.44
CA GLY A 20 25.94 3.38 -5.34
C GLY A 20 24.92 4.23 -4.57
N PHE A 21 23.97 3.63 -3.87
CA PHE A 21 22.98 4.32 -3.04
C PHE A 21 23.36 4.29 -1.56
N SER A 22 22.96 5.32 -0.81
CA SER A 22 23.15 5.33 0.63
C SER A 22 22.07 4.52 1.35
N PRO A 23 22.38 3.76 2.42
CA PRO A 23 21.37 3.17 3.28
C PRO A 23 20.50 4.24 3.94
N ALA A 24 19.23 3.91 4.20
CA ALA A 24 18.37 4.71 5.08
C ALA A 24 18.63 4.34 6.56
N SER A 25 17.80 4.83 7.48
CA SER A 25 17.97 4.59 8.93
C SER A 25 17.95 3.11 9.32
N CYS A 26 17.14 2.28 8.64
CA CYS A 26 17.07 0.82 8.70
C CYS A 26 16.90 0.18 10.08
N ALA A 27 16.80 0.94 11.17
CA ALA A 27 16.91 0.41 12.52
C ALA A 27 15.59 -0.21 12.99
N VAL A 28 15.55 -1.55 13.07
CA VAL A 28 14.37 -2.32 13.47
C VAL A 28 14.69 -3.21 14.66
N TRP A 29 13.71 -3.37 15.55
CA TRP A 29 13.76 -4.29 16.69
C TRP A 29 13.03 -5.59 16.36
N HIS A 30 13.62 -6.72 16.69
CA HIS A 30 12.98 -8.03 16.64
C HIS A 30 13.49 -8.90 17.80
N GLN A 31 12.60 -9.41 18.65
CA GLN A 31 12.94 -10.29 19.79
C GLN A 31 14.09 -9.75 20.67
N GLY A 32 14.04 -8.46 21.01
CA GLY A 32 15.07 -7.81 21.84
C GLY A 32 16.36 -7.45 21.11
N ARG A 33 16.55 -7.88 19.86
CA ARG A 33 17.70 -7.49 19.02
C ARG A 33 17.35 -6.28 18.16
N ARG A 34 18.24 -5.28 18.14
CA ARG A 34 18.18 -4.15 17.21
C ARG A 34 19.14 -4.38 16.05
N GLY A 35 18.72 -4.13 14.83
CA GLY A 35 19.60 -4.20 13.66
C GLY A 35 18.95 -3.69 12.37
N PRO A 36 19.68 -3.75 11.25
CA PRO A 36 19.11 -3.40 9.95
C PRO A 36 17.88 -4.24 9.62
N ALA A 37 16.83 -3.61 9.09
CA ALA A 37 15.57 -4.27 8.72
C ALA A 37 15.79 -5.54 7.88
N CYS A 38 16.69 -5.47 6.90
CA CYS A 38 17.03 -6.60 6.02
C CYS A 38 17.77 -7.76 6.70
N ARG A 39 18.25 -7.57 7.93
CA ARG A 39 18.94 -8.61 8.69
C ARG A 39 18.08 -9.21 9.79
N VAL A 40 17.11 -8.44 10.30
CA VAL A 40 16.27 -8.87 11.43
C VAL A 40 14.88 -9.32 10.99
N THR A 41 14.45 -8.98 9.77
CA THR A 41 13.13 -9.33 9.23
C THR A 41 13.17 -10.13 7.91
N LEU A 42 14.37 -10.49 7.47
CA LEU A 42 14.64 -11.37 6.34
C LEU A 42 15.72 -12.37 6.77
N LYS A 43 15.50 -13.65 6.51
CA LYS A 43 16.48 -14.73 6.72
C LYS A 43 16.54 -15.63 5.49
N TRP A 44 17.62 -16.39 5.39
CA TRP A 44 17.82 -17.37 4.33
C TRP A 44 18.06 -18.74 4.94
N GLU A 45 17.29 -19.73 4.52
CA GLU A 45 17.41 -21.12 4.96
C GLU A 45 17.37 -22.04 3.75
N GLY A 46 18.41 -22.86 3.57
CA GLY A 46 18.53 -23.74 2.40
C GLY A 46 18.43 -23.01 1.06
N GLY A 47 19.05 -21.82 0.95
CA GLY A 47 19.02 -20.98 -0.25
C GLY A 47 17.68 -20.26 -0.51
N LYS A 48 16.68 -20.40 0.37
CA LYS A 48 15.35 -19.78 0.22
C LYS A 48 15.20 -18.59 1.15
N PRO A 49 14.68 -17.44 0.67
CA PRO A 49 14.41 -16.30 1.54
C PRO A 49 13.11 -16.50 2.33
N TYR A 50 13.08 -15.99 3.55
CA TYR A 50 11.91 -15.93 4.41
C TYR A 50 11.76 -14.51 4.95
N ARG A 51 10.57 -13.91 4.81
CA ARG A 51 10.24 -12.62 5.43
C ARG A 51 9.39 -12.82 6.66
N LEU A 52 9.56 -11.93 7.63
CA LEU A 52 8.67 -11.85 8.77
C LEU A 52 7.38 -11.14 8.36
N ILE A 53 6.27 -11.88 8.33
CA ILE A 53 4.94 -11.39 7.94
C ILE A 53 4.08 -11.24 9.19
N LYS A 54 3.58 -10.02 9.43
CA LYS A 54 2.75 -9.70 10.59
C LYS A 54 1.40 -10.41 10.51
N THR A 55 0.72 -10.27 9.38
CA THR A 55 -0.60 -10.88 9.10
C THR A 55 -0.89 -10.77 7.60
N ALA A 56 -1.89 -11.50 7.12
CA ALA A 56 -2.36 -11.40 5.74
C ALA A 56 -3.89 -11.52 5.70
N HIS A 57 -4.56 -10.52 5.15
CA HIS A 57 -6.02 -10.50 5.07
C HIS A 57 -6.52 -9.53 4.00
N LEU A 58 -7.80 -9.67 3.66
CA LEU A 58 -8.48 -8.77 2.73
C LEU A 58 -8.58 -7.35 3.33
N SER A 59 -7.99 -6.38 2.64
CA SER A 59 -7.86 -4.99 3.09
C SER A 59 -9.00 -4.08 2.66
N ARG A 60 -9.16 -2.96 3.38
CA ARG A 60 -10.10 -1.88 3.09
C ARG A 60 -9.41 -0.52 3.27
N PRO A 61 -9.72 0.47 2.41
CA PRO A 61 -10.70 0.45 1.32
C PRO A 61 -10.20 -0.07 -0.04
N GLU A 62 -9.01 -0.67 -0.10
CA GLU A 62 -8.33 -1.02 -1.36
C GLU A 62 -8.88 -2.28 -2.04
N HIS A 63 -9.56 -3.12 -1.27
CA HIS A 63 -10.23 -4.36 -1.68
C HIS A 63 -9.32 -5.44 -2.25
N TYR A 64 -8.02 -5.39 -1.96
CA TYR A 64 -7.06 -6.44 -2.31
C TYR A 64 -6.58 -7.24 -1.10
N PHE A 65 -6.00 -8.41 -1.35
CA PHE A 65 -5.41 -9.22 -0.30
C PHE A 65 -4.06 -8.63 0.10
N SER A 66 -3.96 -8.15 1.33
CA SER A 66 -2.81 -7.41 1.82
C SER A 66 -1.96 -8.32 2.71
N ILE A 67 -0.70 -8.49 2.32
CA ILE A 67 0.33 -9.20 3.08
C ILE A 67 1.11 -8.15 3.86
N TYR A 68 0.78 -7.98 5.14
CA TYR A 68 1.39 -6.97 6.01
C TYR A 68 2.75 -7.46 6.50
N GLN A 69 3.80 -6.79 6.04
CA GLN A 69 5.17 -7.18 6.29
C GLN A 69 5.75 -6.43 7.48
N SER A 70 6.56 -7.12 8.29
CA SER A 70 7.31 -6.49 9.36
C SER A 70 8.67 -5.98 8.90
N GLY A 71 9.12 -4.91 9.54
CA GLY A 71 10.37 -4.23 9.21
C GLY A 71 10.25 -3.23 8.05
N CYS A 72 10.83 -2.05 8.22
CA CYS A 72 10.97 -1.04 7.17
C CYS A 72 12.39 -0.46 7.18
N ASN A 73 12.90 -0.08 6.01
CA ASN A 73 14.19 0.60 5.87
C ASN A 73 14.17 2.08 6.34
N TRP A 74 13.00 2.68 6.55
CA TRP A 74 12.82 4.04 7.06
C TRP A 74 12.42 4.07 8.54
N SER A 75 12.58 5.23 9.18
CA SER A 75 12.18 5.50 10.57
C SER A 75 11.22 6.69 10.61
N CYS A 76 10.08 6.53 9.93
CA CYS A 76 9.16 7.64 9.71
C CYS A 76 8.53 8.15 11.01
N LYS A 77 8.52 9.48 11.20
CA LYS A 77 7.80 10.14 12.31
C LYS A 77 6.29 9.91 12.26
N LYS A 78 5.75 9.73 11.04
CA LYS A 78 4.38 9.32 10.76
C LYS A 78 4.37 8.01 9.99
N CYS A 79 3.83 6.96 10.60
CA CYS A 79 3.60 5.66 9.98
C CYS A 79 2.37 4.99 10.63
N HIS A 80 1.44 4.46 9.84
CA HIS A 80 0.27 3.72 10.36
C HIS A 80 0.66 2.34 10.88
N SER A 81 1.75 1.81 10.35
CA SER A 81 2.29 0.49 10.66
C SER A 81 3.52 0.56 11.58
N TRP A 82 3.75 1.69 12.27
CA TRP A 82 4.97 1.94 13.04
C TRP A 82 5.27 0.81 14.04
N GLU A 83 4.23 0.24 14.66
CA GLU A 83 4.36 -0.83 15.66
C GLU A 83 5.13 -2.02 15.13
N PHE A 84 4.73 -2.60 14.00
CA PHE A 84 5.37 -3.80 13.45
C PHE A 84 6.45 -3.51 12.41
N THR A 85 6.54 -2.27 11.91
CA THR A 85 7.64 -1.86 11.03
C THR A 85 8.91 -1.51 11.81
N GLN A 86 8.78 -0.97 13.03
CA GLN A 86 9.92 -0.66 13.91
C GLN A 86 10.13 -1.72 15.01
N HIS A 87 9.06 -2.39 15.45
CA HIS A 87 9.11 -3.53 16.38
C HIS A 87 8.53 -4.78 15.70
N ALA A 88 9.36 -5.38 14.85
CA ALA A 88 9.00 -6.47 13.98
C ALA A 88 8.46 -7.69 14.75
N THR A 89 7.25 -8.10 14.37
CA THR A 89 6.54 -9.27 14.90
C THR A 89 5.86 -10.03 13.77
N GLY A 90 5.54 -11.30 13.96
CA GLY A 90 4.87 -12.10 12.93
C GLY A 90 5.41 -13.51 12.81
N ALA A 91 5.05 -14.17 11.71
CA ALA A 91 5.52 -15.49 11.34
C ALA A 91 6.52 -15.41 10.18
N TRP A 92 7.52 -16.29 10.19
CA TRP A 92 8.43 -16.43 9.05
C TRP A 92 7.72 -17.15 7.92
N MET A 93 7.62 -16.52 6.76
CA MET A 93 6.98 -17.08 5.58
C MET A 93 7.95 -17.10 4.40
N SER A 94 7.99 -18.22 3.69
CA SER A 94 8.67 -18.38 2.41
C SER A 94 7.80 -17.89 1.25
N PRO A 95 8.38 -17.67 0.06
CA PRO A 95 7.60 -17.45 -1.16
C PRO A 95 6.57 -18.55 -1.46
N GLN A 96 6.81 -19.79 -1.02
CA GLN A 96 5.85 -20.88 -1.20
C GLN A 96 4.64 -20.74 -0.28
N ASP A 97 4.84 -20.28 0.95
CA ASP A 97 3.74 -20.02 1.89
C ASP A 97 2.87 -18.87 1.38
N ILE A 98 3.50 -17.82 0.83
CA ILE A 98 2.80 -16.69 0.21
C ILE A 98 1.96 -17.14 -1.00
N ALA A 99 2.51 -17.99 -1.87
CA ALA A 99 1.75 -18.55 -2.99
C ALA A 99 0.57 -19.41 -2.51
N GLY A 100 0.72 -20.12 -1.38
CA GLY A 100 -0.37 -20.83 -0.72
C GLY A 100 -1.51 -19.89 -0.32
N LEU A 101 -1.19 -18.79 0.36
CA LEU A 101 -2.19 -17.75 0.71
C LEU A 101 -2.84 -17.14 -0.54
N ALA A 102 -2.07 -16.87 -1.59
CA ALA A 102 -2.59 -16.30 -2.83
C ALA A 102 -3.58 -17.26 -3.52
N ARG A 103 -3.29 -18.56 -3.53
CA ARG A 103 -4.20 -19.59 -4.04
C ARG A 103 -5.50 -19.65 -3.24
N GLU A 104 -5.42 -19.64 -1.91
CA GLU A 104 -6.61 -19.62 -1.04
C GLU A 104 -7.45 -18.36 -1.26
N TYR A 105 -6.79 -17.20 -1.39
CA TYR A 105 -7.45 -15.94 -1.68
C TYR A 105 -8.14 -15.93 -3.04
N ALA A 106 -7.56 -16.57 -4.07
CA ALA A 106 -8.15 -16.61 -5.40
C ALA A 106 -9.58 -17.17 -5.42
N HIS A 107 -9.90 -18.10 -4.51
CA HIS A 107 -11.26 -18.63 -4.34
C HIS A 107 -12.25 -17.63 -3.72
N GLN A 108 -11.75 -16.58 -3.08
CA GLN A 108 -12.55 -15.51 -2.48
C GLN A 108 -12.73 -14.31 -3.42
N VAL A 109 -12.01 -14.24 -4.55
CA VAL A 109 -12.10 -13.10 -5.49
C VAL A 109 -13.52 -12.97 -6.03
N THR A 110 -14.15 -11.83 -5.78
CA THR A 110 -15.51 -11.52 -6.24
C THR A 110 -15.53 -10.56 -7.43
N TYR A 111 -14.39 -9.95 -7.78
CA TYR A 111 -14.25 -9.06 -8.93
C TYR A 111 -12.85 -9.16 -9.54
N LYS A 112 -12.75 -9.27 -10.87
CA LYS A 112 -11.47 -9.29 -11.58
C LYS A 112 -11.25 -7.96 -12.30
N GLU A 113 -10.21 -7.23 -11.92
CA GLU A 113 -9.74 -6.02 -12.59
C GLU A 113 -8.83 -6.38 -13.77
N PRO A 114 -8.84 -5.58 -14.84
CA PRO A 114 -7.76 -5.60 -15.81
C PRO A 114 -6.48 -5.02 -15.18
N LYS A 115 -5.31 -5.31 -15.77
CA LYS A 115 -4.00 -4.93 -15.21
C LYS A 115 -3.91 -3.42 -14.95
N GLU A 116 -4.42 -2.61 -15.87
CA GLU A 116 -4.36 -1.14 -15.83
C GLU A 116 -5.11 -0.53 -14.64
N ARG A 117 -6.00 -1.32 -14.03
CA ARG A 117 -6.77 -0.93 -12.84
C ARG A 117 -6.28 -1.63 -11.58
N ALA A 118 -5.15 -2.34 -11.61
CA ALA A 118 -4.62 -3.09 -10.46
C ALA A 118 -3.98 -2.18 -9.38
N THR A 119 -4.58 -1.04 -9.08
CA THR A 119 -4.16 -0.08 -8.05
C THR A 119 -5.29 0.17 -7.05
N ALA A 120 -4.98 0.70 -5.88
CA ALA A 120 -5.99 1.04 -4.88
C ALA A 120 -6.86 2.24 -5.25
N PHE A 121 -6.32 3.20 -6.01
CA PHE A 121 -7.04 4.35 -6.55
C PHE A 121 -8.35 3.89 -7.20
N HIS A 122 -8.29 2.82 -7.98
CA HIS A 122 -9.43 2.26 -8.69
C HIS A 122 -10.43 1.48 -7.80
N ALA A 123 -10.06 1.12 -6.56
CA ALA A 123 -10.91 0.38 -5.64
C ALA A 123 -12.21 1.12 -5.32
N LEU A 124 -12.12 2.44 -5.13
CA LEU A 124 -13.24 3.31 -4.79
C LEU A 124 -14.20 3.56 -5.95
N ASP A 125 -13.77 3.29 -7.19
CA ASP A 125 -14.67 3.29 -8.36
C ASP A 125 -15.64 2.10 -8.32
N LEU A 126 -15.23 1.00 -7.66
CA LEU A 126 -16.04 -0.20 -7.50
C LEU A 126 -16.93 -0.09 -6.26
N CYS A 127 -16.31 0.17 -5.10
CA CYS A 127 -16.99 0.16 -3.82
C CYS A 127 -16.33 1.09 -2.81
N ARG A 128 -17.16 1.87 -2.11
CA ARG A 128 -16.74 2.78 -1.03
C ARG A 128 -16.93 2.20 0.37
N SER A 129 -17.18 0.90 0.49
CA SER A 129 -17.33 0.19 1.78
C SER A 129 -18.37 0.74 2.76
N CYS A 130 -19.39 1.47 2.28
CA CYS A 130 -20.43 2.05 3.16
C CYS A 130 -21.34 1.01 3.83
N GLY A 131 -21.34 -0.25 3.37
CA GLY A 131 -22.13 -1.35 3.93
C GLY A 131 -23.64 -1.29 3.65
N VAL A 132 -24.21 -0.16 3.20
CA VAL A 132 -25.68 0.03 3.08
C VAL A 132 -26.40 -1.07 2.26
N CYS A 133 -25.74 -1.68 1.28
CA CYS A 133 -26.33 -2.71 0.43
C CYS A 133 -26.45 -4.10 1.07
N VAL A 134 -25.82 -4.32 2.23
CA VAL A 134 -25.85 -5.60 2.94
C VAL A 134 -26.09 -5.39 4.43
N GLU A 135 -26.70 -6.36 5.08
CA GLU A 135 -26.82 -6.45 6.53
C GLU A 135 -26.18 -7.73 7.04
N LEU A 136 -25.64 -7.67 8.25
CA LEU A 136 -25.00 -8.81 8.91
C LEU A 136 -26.05 -9.62 9.64
N ALA A 137 -26.22 -10.88 9.22
CA ALA A 137 -27.10 -11.86 9.86
C ALA A 137 -26.27 -13.03 10.40
N TYR A 138 -26.87 -13.83 11.29
CA TYR A 138 -26.21 -14.97 11.93
C TYR A 138 -27.03 -16.24 11.77
N LEU A 139 -26.38 -17.28 11.24
CA LEU A 139 -26.92 -18.63 11.22
C LEU A 139 -26.55 -19.31 12.55
N PRO A 140 -27.53 -19.79 13.34
CA PRO A 140 -27.24 -20.57 14.53
C PRO A 140 -26.70 -21.94 14.12
N LEU A 141 -25.50 -22.25 14.57
CA LEU A 141 -24.84 -23.55 14.43
C LEU A 141 -24.69 -24.17 15.81
N VAL A 142 -24.91 -25.47 15.94
CA VAL A 142 -24.64 -26.21 17.18
C VAL A 142 -23.41 -27.08 16.94
N GLU A 143 -22.30 -26.73 17.60
CA GLU A 143 -21.06 -27.51 17.56
C GLU A 143 -20.71 -27.95 18.98
N ALA A 144 -20.57 -29.26 19.20
CA ALA A 144 -20.23 -29.84 20.51
C ALA A 144 -21.12 -29.36 21.68
N GLY A 145 -22.43 -29.16 21.42
CA GLY A 145 -23.39 -28.69 22.42
C GLY A 145 -23.37 -27.18 22.70
N GLN A 146 -22.55 -26.39 21.99
CA GLN A 146 -22.54 -24.94 22.05
C GLN A 146 -23.20 -24.33 20.81
N VAL A 147 -24.09 -23.35 21.02
CA VAL A 147 -24.64 -22.55 19.92
C VAL A 147 -23.60 -21.50 19.53
N ARG A 148 -23.10 -21.56 18.30
CA ARG A 148 -22.22 -20.56 17.66
C ARG A 148 -22.95 -19.92 16.49
N GLY A 149 -22.74 -18.62 16.27
CA GLY A 149 -23.28 -17.92 15.10
C GLY A 149 -22.26 -17.91 13.97
N LYS A 150 -22.64 -18.41 12.77
CA LYS A 150 -21.86 -18.13 11.55
C LYS A 150 -22.39 -16.86 10.89
N PRO A 151 -21.59 -15.78 10.82
CA PRO A 151 -22.04 -14.55 10.16
C PRO A 151 -22.20 -14.78 8.66
N TYR A 152 -23.22 -14.16 8.08
CA TYR A 152 -23.44 -14.08 6.63
C TYR A 152 -24.06 -12.72 6.28
N LEU A 153 -23.94 -12.35 5.00
CA LEU A 153 -24.45 -11.07 4.50
C LEU A 153 -25.76 -11.28 3.76
N VAL A 154 -26.75 -10.44 4.06
CA VAL A 154 -28.06 -10.43 3.39
C VAL A 154 -28.22 -9.13 2.60
N PRO A 155 -28.63 -9.16 1.33
CA PRO A 155 -28.92 -7.95 0.57
C PRO A 155 -30.07 -7.15 1.18
N THR A 156 -29.89 -5.83 1.33
CA THR A 156 -30.91 -4.96 1.94
C THR A 156 -31.87 -4.34 0.91
N GLY A 157 -31.56 -4.46 -0.39
CA GLY A 157 -32.24 -3.73 -1.46
C GLY A 157 -31.96 -2.22 -1.50
N ARG A 158 -31.13 -1.69 -0.59
CA ARG A 158 -30.80 -0.26 -0.48
C ARG A 158 -29.37 0.03 -0.92
N ARG A 159 -29.08 1.26 -1.31
CA ARG A 159 -27.70 1.73 -1.59
C ARG A 159 -27.54 3.17 -1.13
N SER A 160 -26.33 3.51 -0.68
CA SER A 160 -25.97 4.90 -0.40
C SER A 160 -26.01 5.73 -1.67
N ASN A 161 -26.32 7.02 -1.56
CA ASN A 161 -26.27 8.00 -2.67
C ASN A 161 -24.87 8.12 -3.28
N LEU A 162 -23.83 7.77 -2.50
CA LEU A 162 -22.43 7.78 -2.94
C LEU A 162 -21.95 6.42 -3.48
N CYS A 163 -22.83 5.41 -3.55
CA CYS A 163 -22.46 4.10 -4.07
C CYS A 163 -22.18 4.19 -5.58
N PRO A 164 -21.04 3.66 -6.09
CA PRO A 164 -20.77 3.63 -7.52
C PRO A 164 -21.69 2.72 -8.34
N LYS A 165 -22.49 1.87 -7.67
CA LYS A 165 -23.43 0.90 -8.28
C LYS A 165 -22.76 -0.04 -9.31
N ARG A 166 -21.48 -0.38 -9.11
CA ARG A 166 -20.71 -1.29 -9.98
C ARG A 166 -20.77 -2.77 -9.58
N LEU A 167 -21.20 -3.07 -8.36
CA LEU A 167 -21.19 -4.41 -7.78
C LEU A 167 -22.59 -4.83 -7.33
N GLN A 168 -22.89 -6.12 -7.43
CA GLN A 168 -24.03 -6.73 -6.78
C GLN A 168 -23.77 -6.95 -5.28
N PRO A 169 -24.80 -6.88 -4.42
CA PRO A 169 -24.62 -7.06 -2.97
C PRO A 169 -23.95 -8.40 -2.59
N GLU A 170 -24.17 -9.45 -3.39
CA GLU A 170 -23.61 -10.80 -3.19
C GLU A 170 -22.10 -10.86 -3.42
N GLN A 171 -21.52 -9.85 -4.09
CA GLN A 171 -20.07 -9.74 -4.29
C GLN A 171 -19.36 -9.14 -3.06
N MET A 172 -20.10 -8.77 -2.02
CA MET A 172 -19.54 -8.20 -0.79
C MET A 172 -19.07 -9.29 0.16
N LEU A 173 -17.93 -9.06 0.79
CA LEU A 173 -17.32 -9.92 1.78
C LEU A 173 -17.04 -9.14 3.07
N LEU A 174 -17.21 -9.84 4.19
CA LEU A 174 -16.75 -9.37 5.50
C LEU A 174 -15.28 -9.69 5.68
N SER A 175 -14.51 -8.70 6.13
CA SER A 175 -13.09 -8.83 6.50
C SER A 175 -12.86 -8.20 7.87
N PRO A 176 -11.71 -8.46 8.53
CA PRO A 176 -11.35 -7.78 9.77
C PRO A 176 -11.32 -6.24 9.65
N GLN A 177 -11.18 -5.69 8.44
CA GLN A 177 -11.13 -4.24 8.18
C GLN A 177 -12.45 -3.68 7.63
N GLY A 178 -13.51 -4.50 7.53
CA GLY A 178 -14.84 -4.05 7.10
C GLY A 178 -15.35 -4.74 5.83
N LEU A 179 -16.36 -4.12 5.21
CA LEU A 179 -17.15 -4.69 4.10
C LEU A 179 -16.68 -4.20 2.74
N GLY A 180 -16.60 -5.08 1.74
CA GLY A 180 -16.17 -4.73 0.38
C GLY A 180 -16.03 -5.96 -0.51
N PRO A 181 -15.77 -5.80 -1.82
CA PRO A 181 -15.41 -6.93 -2.68
C PRO A 181 -14.02 -7.48 -2.34
N ALA A 182 -13.64 -8.55 -3.04
CA ALA A 182 -12.27 -9.01 -3.19
C ALA A 182 -11.85 -8.90 -4.65
N ARG A 183 -10.79 -8.11 -4.92
CA ARG A 183 -10.21 -7.91 -6.24
C ARG A 183 -9.11 -8.94 -6.50
N ASN A 184 -8.81 -9.29 -7.74
CA ASN A 184 -7.74 -10.23 -8.10
C ASN A 184 -6.32 -9.64 -7.92
N ILE A 185 -6.01 -9.06 -6.76
CA ILE A 185 -4.73 -8.39 -6.47
C ILE A 185 -4.19 -8.92 -5.14
N ILE A 186 -2.91 -9.32 -5.15
CA ILE A 186 -2.10 -9.62 -3.97
C ILE A 186 -1.15 -8.44 -3.76
N ALA A 187 -1.28 -7.76 -2.63
CA ALA A 187 -0.48 -6.59 -2.29
C ALA A 187 0.50 -6.90 -1.16
N PHE A 188 1.77 -6.52 -1.34
CA PHE A 188 2.77 -6.48 -0.26
C PHE A 188 2.76 -5.10 0.39
N THR A 189 2.46 -5.04 1.70
CA THR A 189 2.13 -3.79 2.38
C THR A 189 2.77 -3.68 3.78
N GLY A 190 2.51 -2.58 4.48
CA GLY A 190 2.93 -2.35 5.85
C GLY A 190 4.37 -1.84 5.95
N GLY A 191 5.34 -2.75 5.88
CA GLY A 191 6.76 -2.43 5.85
C GLY A 191 7.34 -2.48 4.43
N ASP A 192 8.53 -1.90 4.26
CA ASP A 192 9.23 -1.90 2.97
C ASP A 192 10.65 -2.43 3.11
N LEU A 193 10.94 -3.45 2.30
CA LEU A 193 12.27 -4.00 2.14
C LEU A 193 12.61 -4.28 0.67
N ALA A 194 12.11 -3.46 -0.26
CA ALA A 194 12.36 -3.61 -1.69
C ALA A 194 13.86 -3.51 -2.06
N CYS A 195 14.71 -3.04 -1.13
CA CYS A 195 16.16 -3.10 -1.24
C CYS A 195 16.74 -4.54 -1.17
N GLN A 196 15.91 -5.52 -0.83
CA GLN A 196 16.16 -6.97 -0.92
C GLN A 196 15.06 -7.61 -1.78
N PRO A 197 15.11 -7.41 -3.11
CA PRO A 197 14.00 -7.70 -4.02
C PRO A 197 13.70 -9.19 -4.21
N GLU A 198 14.63 -10.10 -3.88
CA GLU A 198 14.55 -11.53 -4.20
C GLU A 198 13.30 -12.21 -3.63
N PHE A 199 12.94 -11.87 -2.40
CA PHE A 199 11.74 -12.43 -1.77
C PHE A 199 10.49 -12.09 -2.58
N TYR A 200 10.36 -10.83 -3.01
CA TYR A 200 9.22 -10.34 -3.78
C TYR A 200 9.20 -10.93 -5.18
N ALA A 201 10.36 -11.00 -5.84
CA ALA A 201 10.50 -11.63 -7.15
C ALA A 201 10.06 -13.10 -7.13
N LEU A 202 10.59 -13.90 -6.19
CA LEU A 202 10.21 -15.30 -6.06
C LEU A 202 8.74 -15.49 -5.66
N CYS A 203 8.16 -14.58 -4.87
CA CYS A 203 6.72 -14.60 -4.60
C CYS A 203 5.92 -14.33 -5.87
N ALA A 204 6.30 -13.32 -6.66
CA ALA A 204 5.63 -12.95 -7.89
C ALA A 204 5.64 -14.11 -8.89
N GLU A 205 6.81 -14.69 -9.16
CA GLU A 205 6.96 -15.85 -10.05
C GLU A 205 6.03 -17.00 -9.64
N LYS A 206 5.98 -17.31 -8.34
CA LYS A 206 5.12 -18.37 -7.82
C LYS A 206 3.64 -18.04 -7.92
N ILE A 207 3.24 -16.80 -7.62
CA ILE A 207 1.84 -16.35 -7.75
C ILE A 207 1.42 -16.39 -9.22
N LYS A 208 2.28 -15.94 -10.14
CA LYS A 208 2.03 -16.00 -11.59
C LYS A 208 1.95 -17.43 -12.09
N GLY A 209 2.82 -18.32 -11.59
CA GLY A 209 2.81 -19.74 -11.90
C GLY A 209 1.56 -20.50 -11.43
N LEU A 210 0.71 -19.91 -10.58
CA LEU A 210 -0.60 -20.49 -10.25
C LEU A 210 -1.62 -20.38 -11.39
N ASP A 211 -1.40 -19.46 -12.34
CA ASP A 211 -2.29 -19.19 -13.48
C ASP A 211 -3.75 -18.87 -13.07
N LEU A 212 -3.92 -18.12 -11.99
CA LEU A 212 -5.26 -17.76 -11.45
C LEU A 212 -5.72 -16.35 -11.87
N GLY A 213 -4.94 -15.65 -12.70
CA GLY A 213 -5.21 -14.27 -13.11
C GLY A 213 -5.08 -13.27 -11.96
N LEU A 214 -4.14 -13.49 -11.04
CA LEU A 214 -3.82 -12.58 -9.93
C LEU A 214 -2.77 -11.55 -10.36
N TRP A 215 -3.00 -10.29 -9.99
CA TRP A 215 -2.03 -9.21 -10.08
C TRP A 215 -1.22 -9.10 -8.78
N VAL A 216 0.05 -8.70 -8.90
CA VAL A 216 0.95 -8.51 -7.75
C VAL A 216 1.31 -7.02 -7.66
N LEU A 217 0.97 -6.42 -6.51
CA LEU A 217 1.20 -5.02 -6.20
C LEU A 217 2.17 -4.88 -5.03
N LEU A 218 3.07 -3.89 -5.09
CA LEU A 218 3.88 -3.48 -3.95
C LEU A 218 3.43 -2.08 -3.50
N GLU A 219 3.00 -1.96 -2.24
CA GLU A 219 2.96 -0.68 -1.54
C GLU A 219 4.37 -0.39 -1.02
N THR A 220 4.94 0.74 -1.43
CA THR A 220 6.36 1.00 -1.25
C THR A 220 6.63 2.46 -0.94
N ASN A 221 7.68 2.68 -0.15
CA ASN A 221 8.31 3.96 0.04
C ASN A 221 9.33 4.32 -1.06
N GLY A 222 9.60 3.38 -1.96
CA GLY A 222 10.42 3.56 -3.15
C GLY A 222 11.93 3.52 -2.93
N TYR A 223 12.41 3.69 -1.70
CA TYR A 223 13.85 3.87 -1.45
C TYR A 223 14.71 2.67 -1.88
N GLY A 224 14.11 1.46 -1.82
CA GLY A 224 14.75 0.22 -2.24
C GLY A 224 14.69 -0.09 -3.73
N LEU A 225 13.96 0.69 -4.52
CA LEU A 225 13.67 0.41 -5.93
C LEU A 225 14.71 1.00 -6.86
N THR A 226 15.96 0.58 -6.72
CA THR A 226 17.04 0.91 -7.65
C THR A 226 16.76 0.36 -9.05
N PRO A 227 17.46 0.84 -10.11
CA PRO A 227 17.25 0.35 -11.48
C PRO A 227 17.32 -1.19 -11.58
N GLN A 228 18.35 -1.79 -10.99
CA GLN A 228 18.55 -3.24 -11.01
C GLN A 228 17.46 -3.99 -10.25
N ASN A 229 16.99 -3.44 -9.13
CA ASN A 229 15.90 -4.05 -8.37
C ASN A 229 14.57 -3.96 -9.14
N LEU A 230 14.31 -2.83 -9.82
CA LEU A 230 13.14 -2.67 -10.69
C LEU A 230 13.17 -3.65 -11.87
N ASP A 231 14.34 -3.84 -12.51
CA ASP A 231 14.50 -4.80 -13.61
C ASP A 231 14.21 -6.24 -13.15
N LEU A 232 14.70 -6.62 -11.97
CA LEU A 232 14.41 -7.92 -11.38
C LEU A 232 12.91 -8.08 -11.09
N LEU A 233 12.28 -7.11 -10.44
CA LEU A 233 10.84 -7.15 -10.12
C LEU A 233 9.98 -7.20 -11.38
N GLN A 234 10.39 -6.52 -12.46
CA GLN A 234 9.71 -6.56 -13.75
C GLN A 234 9.76 -7.97 -14.34
N SER A 235 10.97 -8.56 -14.40
CA SER A 235 11.19 -9.89 -14.98
C SER A 235 10.43 -10.99 -14.21
N ALA A 236 10.26 -10.82 -12.90
CA ALA A 236 9.53 -11.73 -12.03
C ALA A 236 7.99 -11.62 -12.13
N GLY A 237 7.47 -10.59 -12.79
CA GLY A 237 6.04 -10.40 -12.98
C GLY A 237 5.34 -9.60 -11.89
N ILE A 238 6.02 -8.65 -11.24
CA ILE A 238 5.34 -7.58 -10.49
C ILE A 238 4.58 -6.69 -11.48
N ASP A 239 3.32 -6.37 -11.17
CA ASP A 239 2.45 -5.64 -12.10
C ASP A 239 2.34 -4.16 -11.77
N ALA A 240 2.21 -3.85 -10.48
CA ALA A 240 1.79 -2.53 -10.03
C ALA A 240 2.53 -2.06 -8.77
N PHE A 241 2.63 -0.74 -8.62
CA PHE A 241 3.16 -0.09 -7.44
C PHE A 241 2.19 0.98 -6.93
N TRP A 242 2.02 0.98 -5.61
CA TRP A 242 1.59 2.16 -4.88
C TRP A 242 2.84 2.78 -4.26
N LEU A 243 3.25 3.92 -4.81
CA LEU A 243 4.45 4.63 -4.35
C LEU A 243 4.06 5.83 -3.49
N ASP A 244 4.59 5.86 -2.27
CA ASP A 244 4.42 6.98 -1.36
C ASP A 244 5.54 8.01 -1.51
N ILE A 245 5.21 9.20 -2.01
CA ILE A 245 6.11 10.37 -1.97
C ILE A 245 5.78 11.17 -0.70
N LYS A 246 6.63 11.06 0.32
CA LYS A 246 6.35 11.64 1.65
C LYS A 246 6.52 13.15 1.72
N ALA A 247 7.41 13.71 0.91
CA ALA A 247 7.67 15.15 0.83
C ALA A 247 8.50 15.45 -0.43
N TYR A 248 8.26 16.60 -1.04
CA TYR A 248 9.07 17.10 -2.15
C TYR A 248 10.36 17.74 -1.65
N ASP A 249 10.26 18.52 -0.58
CA ASP A 249 11.42 19.18 -0.01
C ASP A 249 12.34 18.15 0.67
N ARG A 250 13.63 18.20 0.34
CA ARG A 250 14.63 17.25 0.81
C ARG A 250 14.77 17.25 2.33
N GLU A 251 14.79 18.43 2.94
CA GLU A 251 15.00 18.57 4.38
C GLU A 251 13.76 18.15 5.16
N VAL A 252 12.56 18.49 4.67
CA VAL A 252 11.30 17.96 5.20
C VAL A 252 11.29 16.44 5.10
N HIS A 253 11.61 15.88 3.93
CA HIS A 253 11.62 14.43 3.73
C HIS A 253 12.59 13.73 4.67
N HIS A 254 13.81 14.24 4.81
CA HIS A 254 14.82 13.68 5.69
C HIS A 254 14.38 13.76 7.16
N ARG A 255 13.81 14.89 7.62
CA ARG A 255 13.27 15.01 8.98
C ARG A 255 12.10 14.06 9.23
N LEU A 256 11.26 13.82 8.22
CA LEU A 256 10.11 12.92 8.32
C LEU A 256 10.48 11.44 8.32
N THR A 257 11.47 11.03 7.52
CA THR A 257 11.72 9.61 7.19
C THR A 257 13.07 9.08 7.63
N GLY A 258 14.05 9.98 7.81
CA GLY A 258 15.46 9.64 7.98
C GLY A 258 16.18 9.25 6.68
N ALA A 259 15.62 9.57 5.52
CA ALA A 259 16.17 9.20 4.21
C ALA A 259 16.09 10.34 3.18
N SER A 260 16.91 10.26 2.12
CA SER A 260 16.83 11.15 0.96
C SER A 260 15.61 10.82 0.09
N ASN A 261 15.01 11.82 -0.55
CA ASN A 261 13.95 11.65 -1.55
C ASN A 261 14.45 11.72 -3.00
N GLU A 262 15.73 12.00 -3.23
CA GLU A 262 16.23 12.30 -4.58
C GLU A 262 15.89 11.19 -5.58
N TRP A 263 16.13 9.93 -5.20
CA TRP A 263 15.78 8.79 -6.04
C TRP A 263 14.27 8.56 -6.11
N VAL A 264 13.57 8.73 -4.98
CA VAL A 264 12.11 8.53 -4.88
C VAL A 264 11.36 9.43 -5.87
N LEU A 265 11.82 10.67 -6.06
CA LEU A 265 11.22 11.62 -7.01
C LEU A 265 11.46 11.23 -8.48
N ARG A 266 12.42 10.37 -8.79
CA ARG A 266 12.68 9.87 -10.16
C ARG A 266 11.92 8.58 -10.48
N LEU A 267 11.46 7.86 -9.46
CA LEU A 267 10.78 6.58 -9.61
C LEU A 267 9.55 6.59 -10.51
N PRO A 268 8.69 7.64 -10.53
CA PRO A 268 7.52 7.62 -11.41
C PRO A 268 7.90 7.39 -12.88
N GLU A 269 8.93 8.09 -13.36
CA GLU A 269 9.43 7.92 -14.72
C GLU A 269 10.05 6.54 -14.93
N GLU A 270 10.88 6.09 -13.98
CA GLU A 270 11.58 4.81 -14.07
C GLU A 270 10.65 3.59 -14.02
N MET A 271 9.54 3.69 -13.29
CA MET A 271 8.51 2.66 -13.21
C MET A 271 7.71 2.57 -14.50
N LEU A 272 7.28 3.71 -15.06
CA LEU A 272 6.52 3.72 -16.32
C LEU A 272 7.36 3.25 -17.51
N LYS A 273 8.66 3.60 -17.57
CA LYS A 273 9.59 3.07 -18.60
C LYS A 273 9.65 1.54 -18.62
N ARG A 274 9.40 0.89 -17.49
CA ARG A 274 9.38 -0.57 -17.33
C ARG A 274 7.98 -1.17 -17.48
N GLY A 275 6.97 -0.37 -17.83
CA GLY A 275 5.61 -0.85 -18.06
C GLY A 275 4.89 -1.32 -16.80
N PHE A 276 5.32 -0.85 -15.63
CA PHE A 276 4.56 -1.04 -14.40
C PHE A 276 3.34 -0.14 -14.38
N ILE A 277 2.27 -0.63 -13.74
CA ILE A 277 1.14 0.21 -13.37
C ILE A 277 1.49 0.95 -12.09
N LEU A 278 1.19 2.24 -12.03
CA LEU A 278 1.64 3.10 -10.95
C LEU A 278 0.49 3.92 -10.40
N GLU A 279 0.40 4.01 -9.08
CA GLU A 279 -0.29 5.09 -8.38
C GLU A 279 0.65 5.77 -7.40
N ILE A 280 0.43 7.06 -7.19
CA ILE A 280 1.20 7.87 -6.27
C ILE A 280 0.31 8.33 -5.12
N LEU A 281 0.90 8.38 -3.93
CA LEU A 281 0.28 8.98 -2.77
C LEU A 281 1.20 9.99 -2.09
N SER A 282 0.60 11.07 -1.60
CA SER A 282 1.20 11.96 -0.62
C SER A 282 0.23 12.25 0.53
N LEU A 283 0.78 12.45 1.72
CA LEU A 283 0.03 12.94 2.87
C LEU A 283 0.11 14.47 2.91
N TYR A 284 -1.02 15.14 3.08
CA TYR A 284 -1.02 16.55 3.49
C TYR A 284 -0.85 16.61 5.00
N ILE A 285 0.21 17.25 5.48
CA ILE A 285 0.57 17.36 6.89
C ILE A 285 0.79 18.84 7.24
N PRO A 286 -0.10 19.48 8.01
CA PRO A 286 0.05 20.89 8.40
C PRO A 286 1.41 21.17 9.06
N GLY A 287 2.10 22.21 8.60
CA GLY A 287 3.43 22.61 9.03
C GLY A 287 4.59 21.73 8.53
N TRP A 288 4.32 20.71 7.70
CA TRP A 288 5.35 19.80 7.18
C TRP A 288 5.26 19.58 5.68
N VAL A 289 4.12 19.15 5.17
CA VAL A 289 3.88 18.82 3.76
C VAL A 289 2.55 19.44 3.37
N GLU A 290 2.62 20.67 2.88
CA GLU A 290 1.45 21.48 2.58
C GLU A 290 1.26 21.64 1.08
N ARG A 291 0.34 22.53 0.69
CA ARG A 291 -0.06 22.80 -0.69
C ARG A 291 1.13 22.97 -1.64
N ASP A 292 2.17 23.71 -1.26
CA ASP A 292 3.32 24.01 -2.12
C ASP A 292 4.10 22.74 -2.53
N GLN A 293 4.30 21.81 -1.60
CA GLN A 293 4.99 20.55 -1.88
C GLN A 293 4.10 19.60 -2.67
N ILE A 294 2.80 19.54 -2.36
CA ILE A 294 1.83 18.74 -3.13
C ILE A 294 1.76 19.24 -4.57
N GLU A 295 1.73 20.56 -4.78
CA GLU A 295 1.77 21.18 -6.10
C GLU A 295 3.05 20.81 -6.87
N ARG A 296 4.21 20.88 -6.22
CA ARG A 296 5.50 20.48 -6.85
C ARG A 296 5.55 19.01 -7.21
N ILE A 297 5.02 18.12 -6.37
CA ILE A 297 4.88 16.70 -6.70
C ILE A 297 3.96 16.54 -7.91
N ALA A 298 2.81 17.22 -7.93
CA ALA A 298 1.87 17.14 -9.04
C ALA A 298 2.47 17.64 -10.36
N VAL A 299 3.25 18.72 -10.34
CA VAL A 299 3.98 19.23 -11.51
C VAL A 299 4.97 18.17 -12.03
N LEU A 300 5.75 17.56 -11.13
CA LEU A 300 6.69 16.50 -11.50
C LEU A 300 5.96 15.32 -12.14
N LEU A 301 4.86 14.86 -11.54
CA LEU A 301 4.07 13.75 -12.08
C LEU A 301 3.46 14.10 -13.44
N ALA A 302 2.94 15.31 -13.62
CA ALA A 302 2.32 15.76 -14.86
C ALA A 302 3.33 15.91 -16.02
N GLN A 303 4.62 16.12 -15.71
CA GLN A 303 5.71 16.07 -16.69
C GLN A 303 6.00 14.63 -17.16
N VAL A 304 5.83 13.65 -16.27
CA VAL A 304 6.01 12.22 -16.58
C VAL A 304 4.79 11.68 -17.34
N ASP A 305 3.61 11.72 -16.73
CA ASP A 305 2.33 11.41 -17.37
C ASP A 305 1.16 12.04 -16.59
N LYS A 306 0.35 12.83 -17.30
CA LYS A 306 -0.82 13.53 -16.76
C LYS A 306 -1.92 12.59 -16.24
N ASN A 307 -1.88 11.31 -16.60
CA ASN A 307 -2.86 10.30 -16.19
C ASN A 307 -2.43 9.48 -14.98
N ILE A 308 -1.24 9.72 -14.40
CA ILE A 308 -0.81 9.06 -13.16
C ILE A 308 -1.88 9.32 -12.07
N PRO A 309 -2.48 8.27 -11.49
CA PRO A 309 -3.35 8.41 -10.35
C PRO A 309 -2.58 8.98 -9.15
N PHE A 310 -3.05 10.10 -8.62
CA PHE A 310 -2.45 10.76 -7.46
C PHE A 310 -3.47 10.93 -6.34
N THR A 311 -3.20 10.31 -5.19
CA THR A 311 -4.04 10.44 -3.99
C THR A 311 -3.38 11.35 -2.97
N ILE A 312 -4.10 12.38 -2.52
CA ILE A 312 -3.71 13.22 -1.40
C ILE A 312 -4.52 12.75 -0.18
N LEU A 313 -3.82 12.16 0.80
CA LEU A 313 -4.46 11.74 2.05
C LEU A 313 -4.36 12.82 3.11
N ALA A 314 -5.46 13.05 3.82
CA ALA A 314 -5.44 13.88 5.02
C ALA A 314 -4.68 13.17 6.15
N PHE A 315 -3.74 13.90 6.75
CA PHE A 315 -3.02 13.47 7.93
C PHE A 315 -3.93 13.40 9.16
N PHE A 316 -3.77 12.34 9.96
CA PHE A 316 -4.31 12.30 11.32
C PHE A 316 -3.20 12.02 12.33
N PRO A 317 -3.26 12.61 13.54
CA PRO A 317 -2.16 12.55 14.51
C PRO A 317 -1.89 11.12 14.99
N GLN A 318 -0.63 10.66 14.88
CA GLN A 318 -0.22 9.32 15.32
C GLN A 318 1.31 9.24 15.48
N HIS A 319 1.78 8.17 16.13
CA HIS A 319 3.19 7.84 16.32
C HIS A 319 3.97 8.98 17.00
N GLU A 320 5.00 9.56 16.37
CA GLU A 320 5.77 10.69 16.92
C GLU A 320 5.12 12.05 16.65
N MET A 321 4.15 12.11 15.71
CA MET A 321 3.51 13.35 15.26
C MET A 321 2.13 13.58 15.89
N ARG A 322 1.90 13.09 17.11
CA ARG A 322 0.60 13.26 17.81
C ARG A 322 0.25 14.72 18.14
N HIS A 323 1.24 15.60 18.11
CA HIS A 323 1.11 17.02 18.43
C HIS A 323 0.75 17.88 17.20
N VAL A 324 0.87 17.34 15.99
CA VAL A 324 0.50 18.05 14.74
C VAL A 324 -1.01 17.91 14.54
N PRO A 325 -1.76 18.97 14.22
CA PRO A 325 -3.20 18.85 13.99
C PRO A 325 -3.51 18.14 12.65
N PRO A 326 -4.71 17.55 12.50
CA PRO A 326 -5.21 17.17 11.18
C PRO A 326 -5.42 18.43 10.30
N PRO A 327 -5.43 18.29 8.96
CA PRO A 327 -5.69 19.42 8.08
C PRO A 327 -7.17 19.80 8.06
N GLU A 328 -7.41 21.07 7.78
CA GLU A 328 -8.73 21.65 7.57
C GLU A 328 -9.25 21.41 6.15
N LEU A 329 -10.56 21.61 5.95
CA LEU A 329 -11.20 21.41 4.64
C LEU A 329 -10.57 22.27 3.53
N GLU A 330 -10.33 23.56 3.79
CA GLU A 330 -9.75 24.47 2.79
C GLU A 330 -8.33 24.08 2.40
N GLU A 331 -7.55 23.54 3.33
CA GLU A 331 -6.18 23.09 3.07
C GLU A 331 -6.18 21.92 2.08
N MET A 332 -7.04 20.93 2.33
CA MET A 332 -7.19 19.76 1.47
C MET A 332 -7.75 20.14 0.09
N VAL A 333 -8.77 21.01 0.06
CA VAL A 333 -9.36 21.51 -1.19
C VAL A 333 -8.33 22.29 -2.00
N SER A 334 -7.56 23.17 -1.37
CA SER A 334 -6.54 23.96 -2.07
C SER A 334 -5.41 23.09 -2.63
N ALA A 335 -4.98 22.06 -1.89
CA ALA A 335 -3.99 21.10 -2.37
C ALA A 335 -4.51 20.28 -3.57
N TYR A 336 -5.78 19.87 -3.54
CA TYR A 336 -6.44 19.21 -4.67
C TYR A 336 -6.45 20.10 -5.91
N GLU A 337 -6.92 21.35 -5.77
CA GLU A 337 -7.00 22.30 -6.87
C GLU A 337 -5.62 22.61 -7.46
N ALA A 338 -4.59 22.76 -6.61
CA ALA A 338 -3.22 22.96 -7.06
C ALA A 338 -2.71 21.76 -7.88
N ALA A 339 -2.96 20.52 -7.42
CA ALA A 339 -2.59 19.32 -8.16
C ALA A 339 -3.31 19.21 -9.52
N ARG A 340 -4.58 19.61 -9.58
CA ARG A 340 -5.36 19.70 -10.83
C ARG A 340 -4.83 20.77 -11.76
N ALA A 341 -4.53 21.95 -11.24
CA ALA A 341 -3.99 23.08 -12.00
C ALA A 341 -2.60 22.78 -12.57
N ALA A 342 -1.80 21.96 -11.88
CA ALA A 342 -0.52 21.43 -12.37
C ALA A 342 -0.67 20.50 -13.60
N GLY A 343 -1.89 20.05 -13.92
CA GLY A 343 -2.21 19.30 -15.13
C GLY A 343 -2.54 17.82 -14.92
N LEU A 344 -2.55 17.33 -13.68
CA LEU A 344 -2.96 15.95 -13.38
C LEU A 344 -4.46 15.74 -13.59
N ARG A 345 -4.80 14.66 -14.29
CA ARG A 345 -6.18 14.29 -14.65
C ARG A 345 -6.83 13.36 -13.64
N GLN A 346 -6.05 12.67 -12.83
CA GLN A 346 -6.53 11.69 -11.87
C GLN A 346 -6.04 12.05 -10.49
N VAL A 347 -6.78 12.91 -9.79
CA VAL A 347 -6.46 13.33 -8.42
C VAL A 347 -7.59 12.88 -7.50
N ARG A 348 -7.24 12.32 -6.34
CA ARG A 348 -8.19 11.94 -5.28
C ARG A 348 -7.84 12.58 -3.95
N LEU A 349 -8.87 12.93 -3.18
CA LEU A 349 -8.74 13.18 -1.75
C LEU A 349 -9.13 11.92 -0.97
N GLY A 350 -8.36 11.53 0.02
CA GLY A 350 -8.70 10.42 0.91
C GLY A 350 -8.65 10.79 2.39
N ASN A 351 -9.09 9.87 3.24
CA ASN A 351 -9.34 10.10 4.67
C ASN A 351 -10.35 11.23 4.93
N LEU A 352 -11.44 11.30 4.15
CA LEU A 352 -12.40 12.40 4.18
C LEU A 352 -12.93 12.72 5.59
N GLY A 353 -13.21 11.70 6.40
CA GLY A 353 -13.70 11.86 7.78
C GLY A 353 -12.74 12.58 8.73
N VAL A 354 -11.50 12.84 8.32
CA VAL A 354 -10.51 13.61 9.07
C VAL A 354 -10.76 15.12 8.96
N PHE A 355 -11.20 15.60 7.80
CA PHE A 355 -11.30 17.04 7.51
C PHE A 355 -12.70 17.50 7.07
N ALA A 356 -13.59 16.58 6.66
CA ALA A 356 -14.99 16.87 6.36
C ALA A 356 -15.88 16.44 7.54
N ARG A 357 -16.60 17.40 8.14
CA ARG A 357 -17.38 17.23 9.37
C ARG A 357 -18.88 17.38 9.16
N THR A 358 -19.28 18.18 8.18
CA THR A 358 -20.68 18.50 7.91
C THR A 358 -21.17 17.93 6.58
N GLU A 359 -22.48 17.77 6.42
CA GLU A 359 -23.05 17.42 5.11
C GLU A 359 -22.70 18.44 4.03
N GLN A 360 -22.53 19.73 4.41
CA GLN A 360 -22.16 20.77 3.47
C GLN A 360 -20.72 20.58 2.96
N ASP A 361 -19.81 20.13 3.82
CA ASP A 361 -18.44 19.78 3.42
C ASP A 361 -18.47 18.64 2.39
N TYR A 362 -19.23 17.58 2.67
CA TYR A 362 -19.37 16.46 1.74
C TYR A 362 -20.06 16.86 0.44
N LYS A 363 -21.02 17.79 0.45
CA LYS A 363 -21.65 18.33 -0.77
C LYS A 363 -20.68 19.20 -1.57
N ARG A 364 -19.87 20.01 -0.89
CA ARG A 364 -18.85 20.83 -1.54
C ARG A 364 -17.78 19.97 -2.18
N LEU A 365 -17.29 18.97 -1.44
CA LEU A 365 -16.45 17.91 -1.99
C LEU A 365 -17.20 17.37 -3.20
N ALA A 366 -18.39 16.76 -3.05
CA ALA A 366 -19.23 16.21 -4.13
C ALA A 366 -19.22 16.97 -5.48
N ALA A 367 -19.23 18.30 -5.43
CA ALA A 367 -19.17 19.18 -6.59
C ALA A 367 -17.76 19.40 -7.17
N LEU A 368 -16.72 19.48 -6.35
CA LEU A 368 -15.33 19.83 -6.73
C LEU A 368 -14.62 18.74 -7.56
N ALA A 369 -14.79 17.47 -7.18
CA ALA A 369 -14.09 16.33 -7.78
C ALA A 369 -15.08 15.18 -8.05
N PRO A 370 -16.07 15.34 -8.95
CA PRO A 370 -17.08 14.32 -9.19
C PRO A 370 -16.43 12.96 -9.54
N GLY A 371 -16.51 12.00 -8.62
CA GLY A 371 -15.85 10.69 -8.72
C GLY A 371 -14.41 10.60 -8.18
N GLY A 372 -13.86 11.71 -7.66
CA GLY A 372 -12.48 11.93 -7.22
C GLY A 372 -12.28 12.08 -5.70
N TRP A 373 -13.08 11.40 -4.88
CA TRP A 373 -12.79 11.11 -3.47
C TRP A 373 -13.29 9.73 -3.06
#